data_AF-A0A9W7PX34-F1
#
_entry.id   AF-A0A9W7PX34-F1
#
_cell.length_a   1.000
_cell.length_b   1.000
_cell.length_c   1.000
_cell.angle_alpha   90.00
_cell.angle_beta   90.00
_cell.angle_gamma   90.00
#
_symmetry.space_group_name_H-M   'P 1'
#
loop_
_entity.id
_entity.type
_entity.pdbx_description
1 polymer ?
#
loop_
_entity_poly.entity_id
_entity_poly.type
_entity_poly.pdbx_seq_one_letter_code
_entity_poly.pdbx_strand_id
1 'polypeptide(L)'
;MHCLLCDECFVEKVSWYTFFVKCHRKYICDRCEQKLSYIIGEICMECGRPLEFVPASFQENGICIDCIRWMNEEKYRPFKNRSLYMYDNEMKEIVAQFKFRGDAELVRIFYRPFRSLFQKYFADVSNVIAVPLSKEREVERGFNQAELLATCLPVRISDFSLRRRETEKQSKKTRKERVSGSNPFYFQGEEMFCGQHILLVDDVYTTGITVRQIGSLLYERGAREVSSLTLCRS
;
A
#
# COMPACT_ATOMS: atom_id res chain seq x y z
N MET A 1 -4.73 -27.47 7.65
CA MET A 1 -4.09 -26.60 6.62
C MET A 1 -2.78 -26.11 7.19
N HIS A 2 -1.76 -25.82 6.39
CA HIS A 2 -0.52 -25.22 6.90
C HIS A 2 -0.63 -23.69 6.88
N CYS A 3 -0.12 -23.06 7.93
CA CYS A 3 -0.03 -21.61 8.03
C CYS A 3 1.04 -21.08 7.07
N LEU A 4 0.70 -20.14 6.19
CA LEU A 4 1.67 -19.58 5.23
C LEU A 4 2.83 -18.81 5.90
N LEU A 5 2.72 -18.46 7.18
CA LEU A 5 3.77 -17.72 7.90
C LEU A 5 4.68 -18.60 8.77
N CYS A 6 4.16 -19.66 9.38
CA CYS A 6 4.94 -20.49 10.29
C CYS A 6 4.97 -21.98 9.92
N ASP A 7 4.35 -22.36 8.81
CA ASP A 7 4.22 -23.73 8.29
C ASP A 7 3.57 -24.76 9.24
N GLU A 8 3.20 -24.35 10.46
CA GLU A 8 2.46 -25.21 11.39
C GLU A 8 1.08 -25.57 10.86
N CYS A 9 0.68 -26.81 11.10
CA CYS A 9 -0.68 -27.27 10.82
C CYS A 9 -1.67 -26.60 11.78
N PHE A 10 -2.73 -26.02 11.24
CA PHE A 10 -3.85 -25.51 12.01
C PHE A 10 -5.19 -25.97 11.42
N VAL A 11 -6.19 -26.04 12.30
CA VAL A 11 -7.57 -26.40 11.96
C VAL A 11 -8.39 -25.12 11.94
N GLU A 12 -9.00 -24.82 10.80
CA GLU A 12 -9.99 -23.76 10.73
C GLU A 12 -11.25 -24.21 11.48
N LYS A 13 -11.68 -23.40 12.47
CA LYS A 13 -12.89 -23.72 13.25
C LYS A 13 -14.10 -23.67 12.32
N VAL A 14 -14.65 -24.83 12.00
CA VAL A 14 -15.88 -24.95 11.21
C VAL A 14 -17.07 -24.76 12.14
N SER A 15 -17.97 -23.85 11.79
CA SER A 15 -19.25 -23.64 12.46
C SER A 15 -20.41 -23.87 11.48
N TRP A 16 -21.64 -23.99 11.99
CA TRP A 16 -22.84 -24.10 11.13
C TRP A 16 -22.96 -22.95 10.12
N TYR A 17 -22.57 -21.74 10.51
CA TYR A 17 -22.48 -20.58 9.61
C TYR A 17 -21.46 -20.81 8.48
N THR A 18 -20.32 -21.40 8.81
CA THR A 18 -19.22 -21.74 7.91
C THR A 18 -19.62 -22.77 6.84
N PHE A 19 -20.58 -23.64 7.15
CA PHE A 19 -21.06 -24.70 6.25
C PHE A 19 -22.03 -24.20 5.17
N PHE A 20 -22.89 -23.23 5.51
CA PHE A 20 -23.94 -22.73 4.60
C PHE A 20 -23.60 -21.41 3.90
N VAL A 21 -22.66 -20.62 4.44
CA VAL A 21 -22.26 -19.31 3.89
C VAL A 21 -20.79 -19.36 3.51
N LYS A 22 -20.49 -19.84 2.28
CA LYS A 22 -19.15 -19.86 1.64
C LYS A 22 -18.00 -19.48 2.58
N CYS A 23 -17.51 -20.44 3.37
CA CYS A 23 -16.32 -20.23 4.18
C CYS A 23 -15.16 -19.78 3.30
N HIS A 24 -14.58 -18.62 3.62
CA HIS A 24 -13.36 -18.17 2.96
C HIS A 24 -12.18 -18.74 3.74
N ARG A 25 -11.45 -19.64 3.08
CA ARG A 25 -10.29 -20.37 3.61
C ARG A 25 -9.33 -19.43 4.33
N LYS A 26 -9.03 -19.71 5.59
CA LYS A 26 -7.97 -19.01 6.34
C LYS A 26 -6.60 -19.51 5.88
N TYR A 27 -5.64 -18.59 5.70
CA TYR A 27 -4.28 -18.91 5.25
C TYR A 27 -3.21 -18.76 6.36
N ILE A 28 -3.58 -18.19 7.50
CA ILE A 28 -2.70 -18.03 8.66
C ILE A 28 -3.37 -18.58 9.91
N CYS A 29 -2.58 -19.08 10.86
CA CYS A 29 -3.10 -19.49 12.16
C CYS A 29 -3.34 -18.28 13.07
N ASP A 30 -4.19 -18.45 14.10
CA ASP A 30 -4.55 -17.38 15.05
C ASP A 30 -3.32 -16.75 15.73
N ARG A 31 -2.33 -17.59 16.08
CA ARG A 31 -1.07 -17.13 16.69
C ARG A 31 -0.29 -16.16 15.78
N CYS A 32 -0.23 -16.45 14.48
CA CYS A 32 0.44 -15.57 13.53
C CYS A 32 -0.41 -14.32 13.24
N GLU A 33 -1.73 -14.45 13.19
CA GLU A 33 -2.62 -13.30 12.99
C GLU A 33 -2.53 -12.28 14.12
N GLN A 34 -2.44 -12.74 15.37
CA GLN A 34 -2.32 -11.88 16.55
C GLN A 34 -1.04 -11.05 16.58
N LYS A 35 -0.02 -11.43 15.80
CA LYS A 35 1.22 -10.66 15.65
C LYS A 35 1.10 -9.52 14.62
N LEU A 36 0.05 -9.53 13.80
CA LEU A 36 -0.14 -8.51 12.79
C LEU A 36 -0.75 -7.25 13.42
N SER A 37 0.02 -6.17 13.45
CA SER A 37 -0.43 -4.89 14.00
C SER A 37 -1.32 -4.14 13.02
N TYR A 38 -2.63 -4.40 13.05
CA TYR A 38 -3.61 -3.67 12.25
C TYR A 38 -3.67 -2.19 12.63
N ILE A 39 -3.79 -1.31 11.63
CA ILE A 39 -4.06 0.11 11.86
C ILE A 39 -5.54 0.29 12.14
N ILE A 40 -5.86 0.52 13.42
CA ILE A 40 -7.22 0.74 13.93
C ILE A 40 -7.27 2.03 14.75
N GLY A 41 -8.46 2.52 15.07
CA GLY A 41 -8.65 3.72 15.91
C GLY A 41 -8.46 5.04 15.17
N GLU A 42 -7.97 6.06 15.90
CA GLU A 42 -7.77 7.40 15.38
C GLU A 42 -6.52 7.47 14.49
N ILE A 43 -6.72 7.90 13.25
CA ILE A 43 -5.67 7.95 12.23
C ILE A 43 -5.59 9.35 11.61
N CYS A 44 -4.40 9.73 11.17
CA CYS A 44 -4.16 10.94 10.41
C CYS A 44 -5.06 10.96 9.17
N MET A 45 -5.85 12.02 9.01
CA MET A 45 -6.86 12.11 7.95
C MET A 45 -6.25 11.97 6.55
N GLU A 46 -5.05 12.52 6.35
CA GLU A 46 -4.29 12.44 5.11
C GLU A 46 -3.64 11.05 4.94
N CYS A 47 -2.61 10.74 5.72
CA CYS A 47 -1.74 9.60 5.44
C CYS A 47 -2.09 8.27 6.14
N GLY A 48 -3.06 8.29 7.06
CA GLY A 48 -3.48 7.11 7.81
C GLY A 48 -2.53 6.68 8.93
N ARG A 49 -1.64 7.55 9.42
CA ARG A 49 -0.80 7.27 10.61
C ARG A 49 -1.68 7.12 11.86
N PRO A 50 -1.56 6.05 12.67
CA PRO A 50 -2.26 6.03 13.96
C PRO A 50 -1.76 7.17 14.83
N LEU A 51 -2.68 8.00 15.29
CA LEU A 51 -2.38 9.21 16.04
C LEU A 51 -2.07 8.92 17.51
N GLU A 52 -2.48 7.75 18.02
CA GLU A 52 -2.13 7.28 19.36
C GLU A 52 -0.61 7.16 19.58
N PHE A 53 0.15 6.90 18.52
CA PHE A 53 1.62 6.81 18.56
C PHE A 53 2.31 8.13 18.18
N VAL A 54 1.55 9.21 17.96
CA VAL A 54 2.08 10.53 17.61
C VAL A 54 1.89 11.45 18.81
N PRO A 55 2.97 12.00 19.41
CA PRO A 55 2.81 12.92 20.53
C PRO A 55 1.95 14.11 20.12
N ALA A 56 1.14 14.64 21.04
CA ALA A 56 0.22 15.74 20.76
C ALA A 56 0.90 16.96 20.13
N SER A 57 2.18 17.22 20.46
CA SER A 57 2.99 18.29 19.85
C SER A 57 3.36 18.07 18.38
N PHE A 58 3.18 16.86 17.85
CA PHE A 58 3.49 16.47 16.47
C PHE A 58 2.22 16.12 15.67
N GLN A 59 1.06 16.57 16.14
CA GLN A 59 -0.19 16.48 15.42
C GLN A 59 -1.06 17.71 15.68
N GLU A 60 -1.87 18.08 14.71
CA GLU A 60 -2.79 19.20 14.79
C GLU A 60 -4.07 18.84 14.05
N ASN A 61 -5.23 19.04 14.67
CA ASN A 61 -6.55 18.83 14.05
C ASN A 61 -6.70 17.46 13.34
N GLY A 62 -6.19 16.38 13.94
CA GLY A 62 -6.27 15.03 13.34
C GLY A 62 -5.31 14.79 12.18
N ILE A 63 -4.27 15.62 12.02
CA ILE A 63 -3.25 15.51 10.98
C ILE A 63 -1.87 15.45 11.63
N CYS A 64 -1.01 14.53 11.18
CA CYS A 64 0.35 14.43 11.68
C CYS A 64 1.27 15.52 11.08
N ILE A 65 2.32 15.89 11.81
CA ILE A 65 3.28 16.93 11.41
C ILE A 65 3.91 16.68 10.03
N ASP A 66 4.11 15.42 9.64
CA ASP A 66 4.67 15.09 8.33
C ASP A 66 3.70 15.50 7.21
N CYS A 67 2.39 15.30 7.41
CA CYS A 67 1.37 15.74 6.46
C CYS A 67 1.22 17.26 6.46
N ILE A 68 1.28 17.92 7.63
CA ILE A 68 1.28 19.39 7.71
C ILE A 68 2.43 19.98 6.89
N ARG A 69 3.65 19.43 7.05
CA ARG A 69 4.81 19.84 6.26
C ARG A 69 4.56 19.69 4.76
N TRP A 70 4.01 18.56 4.34
CA TRP A 70 3.70 18.34 2.93
C TRP A 70 2.61 19.27 2.40
N MET A 71 1.60 19.62 3.18
CA MET A 71 0.55 20.57 2.76
C MET A 71 1.11 21.98 2.55
N ASN A 72 2.20 22.32 3.24
CA ASN A 72 2.93 23.57 3.05
C ASN A 72 3.93 23.53 1.89
N GLU A 73 4.11 22.38 1.22
CA GLU A 73 4.92 22.29 0.01
C GLU A 73 4.05 22.53 -1.24
N GLU A 74 4.25 23.66 -1.92
CA GLU A 74 3.48 24.04 -3.12
C GLU A 74 3.55 23.02 -4.27
N LYS A 75 4.61 22.21 -4.29
CA LYS A 75 4.86 21.23 -5.35
C LYS A 75 3.84 20.08 -5.38
N TYR A 76 3.26 19.71 -4.24
CA TYR A 76 2.45 18.51 -4.14
C TYR A 76 1.04 18.81 -3.67
N ARG A 77 0.05 18.25 -4.35
CA ARG A 77 -1.35 18.32 -3.91
C ARG A 77 -1.58 17.49 -2.63
N PRO A 78 -2.63 17.81 -1.86
CA PRO A 78 -3.15 16.93 -0.82
C PRO A 78 -3.42 15.52 -1.35
N PHE A 79 -3.30 14.52 -0.48
CA PHE A 79 -3.42 13.13 -0.90
C PHE A 79 -3.92 12.28 0.28
N LYS A 80 -4.73 11.26 -0.04
CA LYS A 80 -5.27 10.36 0.97
C LYS A 80 -4.62 8.99 0.86
N ASN A 81 -4.01 8.52 1.93
CA ASN A 81 -3.49 7.15 2.05
C ASN A 81 -4.15 6.40 3.18
N ARG A 82 -4.44 5.12 2.94
CA ARG A 82 -4.76 4.16 4.01
C ARG A 82 -3.84 2.97 3.91
N SER A 83 -3.44 2.46 5.06
CA SER A 83 -2.57 1.30 5.17
C SER A 83 -3.20 0.28 6.10
N LEU A 84 -2.98 -1.00 5.81
CA LEU A 84 -3.61 -2.08 6.57
C LEU A 84 -2.89 -2.35 7.90
N TYR A 85 -1.56 -2.39 7.87
CA TYR A 85 -0.73 -2.73 9.01
C TYR A 85 0.30 -1.65 9.35
N MET A 86 0.71 -1.61 10.60
CA MET A 86 1.94 -0.93 11.03
C MET A 86 3.16 -1.66 10.49
N TYR A 87 4.17 -0.92 10.05
CA TYR A 87 5.44 -1.47 9.58
C TYR A 87 6.41 -1.69 10.75
N ASP A 88 6.01 -2.58 11.66
CA ASP A 88 6.81 -3.01 12.79
C ASP A 88 7.78 -4.15 12.44
N ASN A 89 8.45 -4.74 13.44
CA ASN A 89 9.40 -5.82 13.22
C ASN A 89 8.76 -7.06 12.57
N GLU A 90 7.55 -7.44 12.98
CA GLU A 90 6.87 -8.63 12.45
C GLU A 90 6.46 -8.39 10.99
N MET A 91 5.84 -7.24 10.68
CA MET A 91 5.48 -6.90 9.30
C MET A 91 6.70 -6.67 8.41
N LYS A 92 7.82 -6.20 8.95
CA LYS A 92 9.08 -6.08 8.21
C LYS A 92 9.59 -7.43 7.72
N GLU A 93 9.55 -8.46 8.57
CA GLU A 93 9.96 -9.82 8.18
C GLU A 93 8.99 -10.43 7.14
N ILE A 94 7.68 -10.26 7.34
CA ILE A 94 6.66 -10.74 6.40
C ILE A 94 6.80 -10.05 5.04
N VAL A 95 6.98 -8.73 5.02
CA VAL A 95 7.20 -7.97 3.78
C VAL A 95 8.53 -8.34 3.13
N ALA A 96 9.57 -8.66 3.91
CA ALA A 96 10.83 -9.16 3.37
C ALA A 96 10.66 -10.54 2.71
N GLN A 97 9.92 -11.46 3.34
CA GLN A 97 9.57 -12.75 2.73
C GLN A 97 8.78 -12.55 1.43
N PHE A 98 7.78 -11.67 1.45
CA PHE A 98 6.96 -11.35 0.27
C PHE A 98 7.77 -10.71 -0.87
N LYS A 99 8.81 -9.92 -0.54
CA LYS A 99 9.65 -9.24 -1.54
C LYS A 99 10.74 -10.11 -2.13
N PHE A 100 11.46 -10.85 -1.30
CA PHE A 100 12.76 -11.43 -1.66
C PHE A 100 12.76 -12.94 -1.72
N ARG A 101 11.81 -13.62 -1.06
CA ARG A 101 11.70 -15.09 -1.12
C ARG A 101 10.75 -15.56 -2.21
N GLY A 102 10.23 -14.64 -3.02
CA GLY A 102 9.37 -14.97 -4.15
C GLY A 102 7.99 -15.54 -3.75
N ASP A 103 7.59 -15.36 -2.49
CA ASP A 103 6.40 -16.01 -1.94
C ASP A 103 5.13 -15.21 -2.26
N ALA A 104 4.75 -15.24 -3.55
CA ALA A 104 3.54 -14.61 -4.05
C ALA A 104 2.26 -15.14 -3.36
N GLU A 105 2.31 -16.33 -2.75
CA GLU A 105 1.18 -16.94 -2.07
C GLU A 105 0.78 -16.15 -0.81
N LEU A 106 1.71 -15.43 -0.18
CA LEU A 106 1.42 -14.55 0.96
C LEU A 106 0.34 -13.50 0.68
N VAL A 107 0.12 -13.12 -0.59
CA VAL A 107 -0.97 -12.21 -0.94
C VAL A 107 -2.35 -12.72 -0.47
N ARG A 108 -2.53 -14.05 -0.39
CA ARG A 108 -3.76 -14.70 0.08
C ARG A 108 -4.08 -14.35 1.54
N ILE A 109 -3.06 -14.09 2.35
CA ILE A 109 -3.21 -13.61 3.73
C ILE A 109 -3.90 -12.24 3.73
N PHE A 110 -3.47 -11.37 2.83
CA PHE A 110 -3.90 -9.97 2.79
C PHE A 110 -5.19 -9.75 2.00
N TYR A 111 -5.57 -10.69 1.12
CA TYR A 111 -6.69 -10.54 0.19
C TYR A 111 -7.94 -9.95 0.83
N ARG A 112 -8.42 -10.57 1.90
CA ARG A 112 -9.68 -10.19 2.54
C ARG A 112 -9.55 -8.88 3.32
N PRO A 113 -8.60 -8.71 4.27
CA PRO A 113 -8.49 -7.47 5.00
C PRO A 113 -8.14 -6.27 4.12
N PHE A 114 -7.33 -6.46 3.06
CA PHE A 114 -6.98 -5.40 2.11
C PHE A 114 -8.19 -4.97 1.28
N ARG A 115 -8.99 -5.92 0.80
CA ARG A 115 -10.25 -5.64 0.10
C ARG A 115 -11.27 -4.93 1.00
N SER A 116 -11.41 -5.34 2.26
CA SER A 116 -12.28 -4.66 3.22
C SER A 116 -11.84 -3.22 3.46
N LEU A 117 -10.53 -2.96 3.56
CA LEU A 117 -9.99 -1.62 3.72
C LEU A 117 -10.28 -0.75 2.49
N PHE A 118 -10.13 -1.29 1.29
CA PHE A 118 -10.53 -0.64 0.05
C PHE A 118 -12.02 -0.26 0.05
N GLN A 119 -12.91 -1.21 0.34
CA GLN A 119 -14.35 -0.98 0.38
C GLN A 119 -14.76 0.10 1.40
N LYS A 120 -14.02 0.21 2.51
CA LYS A 120 -14.29 1.21 3.54
C LYS A 120 -13.93 2.63 3.12
N TYR A 121 -12.87 2.82 2.32
CA TYR A 121 -12.29 4.15 2.08
C TYR A 121 -12.27 4.63 0.63
N PHE A 122 -12.39 3.72 -0.34
CA PHE A 122 -12.08 3.97 -1.76
C PHE A 122 -13.06 3.25 -2.71
N ALA A 123 -14.29 2.98 -2.27
CA ALA A 123 -15.28 2.24 -3.07
C ALA A 123 -15.74 2.98 -4.35
N ASP A 124 -15.52 4.28 -4.43
CA ASP A 124 -15.85 5.17 -5.55
C ASP A 124 -14.74 5.28 -6.62
N VAL A 125 -13.57 4.68 -6.35
CA VAL A 125 -12.44 4.67 -7.30
C VAL A 125 -12.81 3.87 -8.55
N SER A 126 -12.50 4.45 -9.72
CA SER A 126 -12.76 3.81 -11.02
C SER A 126 -11.57 3.06 -11.59
N ASN A 127 -10.34 3.45 -11.24
CA ASN A 127 -9.10 2.84 -11.76
C ASN A 127 -8.05 2.64 -10.67
N VAL A 128 -7.38 1.49 -10.73
CA VAL A 128 -6.26 1.14 -9.86
C VAL A 128 -4.98 1.08 -10.68
N ILE A 129 -3.91 1.69 -10.14
CA ILE A 129 -2.56 1.61 -10.68
C ILE A 129 -1.66 1.00 -9.61
N ALA A 130 -1.05 -0.13 -9.91
CA ALA A 130 0.03 -0.66 -9.07
C ALA A 130 1.29 0.18 -9.29
N VAL A 131 1.96 0.57 -8.20
CA VAL A 131 3.23 1.31 -8.29
C VAL A 131 4.27 0.43 -8.99
N PRO A 132 4.91 0.89 -10.08
CA PRO A 132 5.84 0.07 -10.83
C PRO A 132 7.17 -0.09 -10.10
N LEU A 133 7.77 -1.26 -10.29
CA LEU A 133 9.16 -1.51 -9.96
C LEU A 133 10.08 -1.04 -11.09
N SER A 134 11.37 -0.93 -10.79
CA SER A 134 12.37 -0.80 -11.84
C SER A 134 12.65 -2.18 -12.44
N LYS A 135 13.16 -2.24 -13.68
CA LYS A 135 13.38 -3.52 -14.39
C LYS A 135 14.33 -4.43 -13.61
N GLU A 136 15.38 -3.88 -13.02
CA GLU A 136 16.30 -4.65 -12.17
C GLU A 136 15.57 -5.32 -11.00
N ARG A 137 14.61 -4.62 -10.38
CA ARG A 137 13.83 -5.15 -9.26
C ARG A 137 12.78 -6.15 -9.71
N GLU A 138 12.18 -5.97 -10.88
CA GLU A 138 11.27 -6.97 -11.44
C GLU A 138 12.01 -8.28 -11.69
N VAL A 139 13.23 -8.22 -12.24
CA VAL A 139 14.09 -9.40 -12.43
C VAL A 139 14.52 -10.00 -11.09
N GLU A 140 14.98 -9.19 -10.13
CA GLU A 140 15.42 -9.65 -8.80
C GLU A 140 14.29 -10.37 -8.04
N ARG A 141 13.06 -9.85 -8.13
CA ARG A 141 11.93 -10.34 -7.33
C ARG A 141 11.03 -11.33 -8.06
N GLY A 142 11.08 -11.38 -9.38
CA GLY A 142 10.20 -12.19 -10.23
C GLY A 142 8.76 -11.70 -10.35
N PHE A 143 8.31 -10.76 -9.51
CA PHE A 143 6.98 -10.13 -9.59
C PHE A 143 6.93 -8.78 -8.86
N ASN A 144 5.88 -8.01 -9.15
CA ASN A 144 5.55 -6.76 -8.47
C ASN A 144 4.53 -6.99 -7.34
N GLN A 145 4.94 -6.72 -6.09
CA GLN A 145 4.10 -6.88 -4.91
C GLN A 145 2.85 -6.00 -4.96
N ALA A 146 2.98 -4.79 -5.52
CA ALA A 146 1.87 -3.87 -5.68
C ALA A 146 0.81 -4.40 -6.66
N GLU A 147 1.23 -5.08 -7.73
CA GLU A 147 0.31 -5.72 -8.67
C GLU A 147 -0.45 -6.86 -8.02
N LEU A 148 0.25 -7.73 -7.28
CA LEU A 148 -0.39 -8.81 -6.52
C LEU A 148 -1.42 -8.25 -5.52
N LEU A 149 -1.05 -7.22 -4.75
CA LEU A 149 -2.00 -6.57 -3.83
C LEU A 149 -3.19 -5.94 -4.57
N ALA A 150 -2.98 -5.36 -5.74
CA ALA A 150 -4.05 -4.80 -6.56
C ALA A 150 -5.04 -5.88 -7.04
N THR A 151 -4.60 -7.14 -7.24
CA THR A 151 -5.52 -8.26 -7.58
C THR A 151 -6.53 -8.58 -6.49
N CYS A 152 -6.28 -8.13 -5.26
CA CYS A 152 -7.24 -8.26 -4.15
C CYS A 152 -8.46 -7.35 -4.30
N LEU A 153 -8.37 -6.32 -5.14
CA LEU A 153 -9.38 -5.29 -5.27
C LEU A 153 -10.41 -5.68 -6.35
N PRO A 154 -11.71 -5.37 -6.14
CA PRO A 154 -12.77 -5.69 -7.10
C PRO A 154 -12.84 -4.67 -8.25
N VAL A 155 -11.70 -4.11 -8.65
CA VAL A 155 -11.59 -3.04 -9.66
C VAL A 155 -10.57 -3.46 -10.71
N ARG A 156 -10.80 -3.06 -11.96
CA ARG A 156 -9.87 -3.33 -13.05
C ARG A 156 -8.53 -2.68 -12.74
N ILE A 157 -7.48 -3.51 -12.66
CA ILE A 157 -6.10 -3.03 -12.71
C ILE A 157 -5.85 -2.57 -14.13
N SER A 158 -5.52 -1.30 -14.28
CA SER A 158 -5.24 -0.74 -15.59
C SER A 158 -3.75 -0.87 -15.86
N ASP A 159 -3.42 -1.48 -16.99
CA ASP A 159 -2.05 -1.56 -17.50
C ASP A 159 -1.72 -0.24 -18.19
N PHE A 160 -1.37 0.77 -17.39
CA PHE A 160 -0.90 2.05 -17.90
C PHE A 160 0.60 2.02 -18.15
N SER A 161 1.06 2.90 -19.03
CA SER A 161 2.46 3.09 -19.41
C SER A 161 3.34 3.73 -18.34
N LEU A 162 2.88 3.79 -17.08
CA LEU A 162 3.66 4.28 -15.96
C LEU A 162 4.85 3.35 -15.71
N ARG A 163 6.05 3.90 -15.78
CA ARG A 163 7.31 3.19 -15.58
C ARG A 163 8.17 3.91 -14.56
N ARG A 164 9.18 3.20 -14.06
CA ARG A 164 10.15 3.70 -13.10
C ARG A 164 11.56 3.51 -13.66
N ARG A 165 12.34 4.60 -13.70
CA ARG A 165 13.77 4.55 -14.05
C ARG A 165 14.55 3.81 -12.98
N GLU A 166 15.63 3.17 -13.40
CA GLU A 166 16.63 2.67 -12.47
C GLU A 166 17.17 3.83 -11.64
N THR A 167 17.17 3.65 -10.33
CA THR A 167 17.73 4.60 -9.39
C THR A 167 18.43 3.81 -8.29
N GLU A 168 19.58 4.30 -7.83
CA GLU A 168 20.27 3.70 -6.69
C GLU A 168 19.30 3.45 -5.52
N LYS A 169 19.51 2.31 -4.83
CA LYS A 169 18.60 1.75 -3.80
C LYS A 169 17.97 2.85 -2.92
N GLN A 170 16.69 3.16 -3.13
CA GLN A 170 15.93 4.09 -2.28
C GLN A 170 15.91 3.67 -0.79
N SER A 171 16.09 2.38 -0.50
CA SER A 171 16.22 1.85 0.86
C SER A 171 17.51 2.28 1.58
N LYS A 172 18.57 2.60 0.83
CA LYS A 172 19.82 3.14 1.36
C LYS A 172 19.80 4.67 1.48
N LYS A 173 18.82 5.33 0.86
CA LYS A 173 18.70 6.79 0.88
C LYS A 173 18.11 7.30 2.18
N THR A 174 18.68 8.37 2.71
CA THR A 174 18.15 9.09 3.87
C THR A 174 16.78 9.69 3.57
N ARG A 175 16.01 10.02 4.60
CA ARG A 175 14.71 10.70 4.44
C ARG A 175 14.85 11.98 3.58
N LYS A 176 15.92 12.75 3.78
CA LYS A 176 16.19 13.97 3.00
C LYS A 176 16.45 13.64 1.52
N GLU A 177 17.32 12.67 1.23
CA GLU A 177 17.65 12.24 -0.14
C GLU A 177 16.45 11.68 -0.92
N ARG A 178 15.50 11.03 -0.21
CA ARG A 178 14.27 10.56 -0.85
C ARG A 178 13.38 11.73 -1.28
N VAL A 179 13.32 12.80 -0.48
CA VAL A 179 12.46 13.97 -0.74
C VAL A 179 13.06 14.90 -1.81
N SER A 180 14.38 15.09 -1.81
CA SER A 180 15.08 16.01 -2.73
C SER A 180 15.46 15.41 -4.09
N GLY A 181 15.27 14.10 -4.30
CA GLY A 181 15.63 13.43 -5.55
C GLY A 181 14.76 13.79 -6.74
N SER A 182 15.30 13.61 -7.96
CA SER A 182 14.52 13.68 -9.20
C SER A 182 13.43 12.61 -9.22
N ASN A 183 12.28 12.92 -9.84
CA ASN A 183 11.18 11.96 -9.97
C ASN A 183 11.62 10.81 -10.90
N PRO A 184 11.71 9.55 -10.40
CA PRO A 184 12.10 8.42 -11.24
C PRO A 184 10.94 7.89 -12.08
N PHE A 185 9.70 8.31 -11.82
CA PHE A 185 8.51 7.84 -12.50
C PHE A 185 8.23 8.67 -13.76
N TYR A 186 7.70 8.03 -14.79
CA TYR A 186 7.31 8.66 -16.04
C TYR A 186 6.30 7.78 -16.79
N PHE A 187 5.49 8.38 -17.67
CA PHE A 187 4.65 7.64 -18.61
C PHE A 187 5.38 7.48 -19.94
N GLN A 188 5.27 6.30 -20.57
CA GLN A 188 5.77 6.08 -21.93
C GLN A 188 4.73 6.42 -23.01
N GLY A 189 3.46 6.46 -22.65
CA GLY A 189 2.33 6.77 -23.50
C GLY A 189 1.70 8.13 -23.20
N GLU A 190 0.62 8.39 -23.92
CA GLU A 190 -0.15 9.65 -23.90
C GLU A 190 -1.48 9.51 -23.15
N GLU A 191 -1.56 8.56 -22.19
CA GLU A 191 -2.79 8.34 -21.44
C GLU A 191 -3.20 9.58 -20.64
N MET A 192 -4.50 9.87 -20.67
CA MET A 192 -5.12 10.98 -19.95
C MET A 192 -6.16 10.44 -18.97
N PHE A 193 -6.17 11.00 -17.75
CA PHE A 193 -7.00 10.56 -16.62
C PHE A 193 -8.14 11.54 -16.35
N CYS A 194 -8.56 12.31 -17.36
CA CYS A 194 -9.50 13.44 -17.28
C CYS A 194 -10.70 13.18 -16.36
N GLY A 195 -10.69 13.80 -15.19
CA GLY A 195 -11.79 13.75 -14.22
C GLY A 195 -11.84 12.49 -13.34
N GLN A 196 -10.90 11.55 -13.52
CA GLN A 196 -10.89 10.28 -12.81
C GLN A 196 -10.31 10.39 -11.41
N HIS A 197 -10.82 9.56 -10.50
CA HIS A 197 -10.19 9.27 -9.21
C HIS A 197 -9.36 8.00 -9.35
N ILE A 198 -8.05 8.15 -9.16
CA ILE A 198 -7.06 7.08 -9.34
C ILE A 198 -6.58 6.60 -7.98
N LEU A 199 -6.58 5.28 -7.76
CA LEU A 199 -5.98 4.67 -6.58
C LEU A 199 -4.63 4.03 -6.91
N LEU A 200 -3.59 4.50 -6.24
CA LEU A 200 -2.28 3.87 -6.25
C LEU A 200 -2.23 2.73 -5.24
N VAL A 201 -1.75 1.57 -5.64
CA VAL A 201 -1.47 0.44 -4.73
C VAL A 201 0.04 0.28 -4.59
N ASP A 202 0.51 0.15 -3.35
CA ASP A 202 1.93 -0.09 -3.03
C ASP A 202 2.08 -0.98 -1.79
N ASP A 203 3.27 -1.49 -1.52
CA ASP A 203 3.51 -2.33 -0.35
C ASP A 203 3.69 -1.52 0.94
N VAL A 204 4.51 -0.48 0.95
CA VAL A 204 4.89 0.23 2.18
C VAL A 204 4.86 1.74 1.97
N TYR A 205 4.01 2.41 2.75
CA TYR A 205 4.01 3.85 2.86
C TYR A 205 5.04 4.30 3.91
N THR A 206 6.02 5.11 3.50
CA THR A 206 7.00 5.72 4.41
C THR A 206 6.84 7.25 4.46
N THR A 207 7.61 7.98 3.66
CA THR A 207 7.54 9.45 3.58
C THR A 207 6.36 9.94 2.74
N GLY A 208 5.83 9.07 1.87
CA GLY A 208 4.83 9.43 0.86
C GLY A 208 5.40 9.99 -0.43
N ILE A 209 6.72 10.10 -0.57
CA ILE A 209 7.29 10.71 -1.77
C ILE A 209 6.91 9.96 -3.04
N THR A 210 6.88 8.63 -3.01
CA THR A 210 6.49 7.78 -4.15
C THR A 210 5.10 8.13 -4.66
N VAL A 211 4.10 8.13 -3.77
CA VAL A 211 2.71 8.40 -4.16
C VAL A 211 2.52 9.86 -4.60
N ARG A 212 3.27 10.80 -4.02
CA ARG A 212 3.24 12.21 -4.43
C ARG A 212 3.89 12.44 -5.80
N GLN A 213 5.02 11.80 -6.05
CA GLN A 213 5.72 11.86 -7.34
C GLN A 213 4.87 11.28 -8.47
N ILE A 214 4.22 10.13 -8.23
CA ILE A 214 3.29 9.54 -9.22
C ILE A 214 2.02 10.41 -9.32
N GLY A 215 1.50 10.88 -8.19
CA GLY A 215 0.33 11.76 -8.14
C GLY A 215 0.50 13.02 -8.97
N SER A 216 1.66 13.70 -8.90
CA SER A 216 1.97 14.87 -9.74
C SER A 216 1.80 14.55 -11.23
N LEU A 217 2.36 13.43 -11.69
CA LEU A 217 2.28 13.03 -13.10
C LEU A 217 0.85 12.70 -13.55
N LEU A 218 0.04 12.14 -12.64
CA LEU A 218 -1.38 11.86 -12.87
C LEU A 218 -2.21 13.14 -12.92
N TYR A 219 -1.96 14.08 -12.02
CA TYR A 219 -2.65 15.38 -12.01
C TYR A 219 -2.31 16.22 -13.25
N GLU A 220 -1.05 16.22 -13.70
CA GLU A 220 -0.62 16.82 -14.97
C GLU A 220 -1.35 16.24 -16.18
N ARG A 221 -1.82 14.99 -16.07
CA ARG A 221 -2.62 14.27 -17.08
C ARG A 221 -4.13 14.33 -16.81
N GLY A 222 -4.58 15.27 -15.99
CA GLY A 222 -6.01 15.57 -15.81
C GLY A 222 -6.74 14.70 -14.78
N ALA A 223 -6.05 13.90 -13.97
CA ALA A 223 -6.69 13.21 -12.84
C ALA A 223 -7.38 14.23 -11.92
N ARG A 224 -8.60 13.92 -11.46
CA ARG A 224 -9.31 14.75 -10.49
C ARG A 224 -8.75 14.58 -9.10
N GLU A 225 -8.51 13.32 -8.74
CA GLU A 225 -8.08 12.93 -7.39
C GLU A 225 -7.13 11.73 -7.49
N VAL A 226 -6.11 11.72 -6.64
CA VAL A 226 -5.19 10.59 -6.48
C VAL A 226 -5.15 10.20 -5.01
N SER A 227 -5.43 8.93 -4.75
CA SER A 227 -5.34 8.32 -3.41
C SER A 227 -4.38 7.13 -3.44
N SER A 228 -4.01 6.61 -2.28
CA SER A 228 -3.25 5.36 -2.20
C SER A 228 -3.73 4.39 -1.13
N LEU A 229 -3.54 3.12 -1.40
CA LEU A 229 -3.80 2.01 -0.50
C LEU A 229 -2.53 1.17 -0.40
N THR A 230 -1.95 1.07 0.80
CA THR A 230 -0.72 0.29 1.00
C THR A 230 -0.89 -0.84 2.00
N LEU A 231 -0.05 -1.88 1.89
CA LEU A 231 -0.08 -2.97 2.87
C LEU A 231 0.37 -2.48 4.25
N CYS A 232 1.48 -1.75 4.32
CA CYS A 232 2.04 -1.27 5.57
C CYS A 232 2.28 0.24 5.61
N ARG A 233 2.42 0.76 6.84
CA ARG A 233 2.85 2.13 7.12
C ARG A 233 3.92 2.20 8.20
N SER A 234 4.99 2.95 7.91
CA SER A 234 6.05 3.30 8.86
C SER A 234 5.83 4.62 9.59
#